data_AF-A0A345VAG8-F1
#
_entry.id   AF-A0A345VAG8-F1
#
_cell.length_a   1.000
_cell.length_b   1.000
_cell.length_c   1.000
_cell.angle_alpha   90.00
_cell.angle_beta   90.00
_cell.angle_gamma   90.00
#
_symmetry.space_group_name_H-M   'P 1'
#
loop_
_entity.id
_entity.type
_entity.pdbx_description
1 polymer ?
#
loop_
_entity_poly.entity_id
_entity_poly.type
_entity_poly.pdbx_seq_one_letter_code
_entity_poly.pdbx_strand_id
1 'polypeptide(L)'
;MNTTSRRMEDLSGLPTGASPTRDFVAVDDSGEFSYHQSEQALMTAFEYVEEAACIIDRSGSAYRLALDPHRHLVLGPSRGPVEFHWLRHAWMDAQDTHPEGYRLRRFYPVTRDEVVSDLFETLALERGTAPAGGAWSLDIDGRASHPSGMADIDRRLAHQDLLAHVHVTDPFGHLYRPARRRRHWYMPAAIGFILYVEIPVPAATH
;
A
#
# COMPACT_ATOMS: atom_id res chain seq x y z
N MET A 1 -20.08 63.22 10.62
CA MET A 1 -19.95 62.72 9.25
C MET A 1 -18.77 61.75 9.25
N ASN A 2 -19.03 60.45 9.39
CA ASN A 2 -17.99 59.43 9.50
C ASN A 2 -17.99 58.58 8.23
N THR A 3 -16.82 58.49 7.62
CA THR A 3 -16.47 57.67 6.46
C THR A 3 -16.39 56.21 6.85
N THR A 4 -17.21 55.36 6.25
CA THR A 4 -17.11 53.90 6.40
C THR A 4 -16.31 53.35 5.23
N SER A 5 -15.07 52.93 5.52
CA SER A 5 -14.18 52.25 4.60
C SER A 5 -14.62 50.79 4.41
N ARG A 6 -14.81 50.39 3.15
CA ARG A 6 -15.24 49.05 2.71
C ARG A 6 -14.06 48.09 2.88
N ARG A 7 -14.14 47.20 3.87
CA ARG A 7 -13.14 46.14 4.10
C ARG A 7 -13.38 45.02 3.09
N MET A 8 -12.39 44.79 2.23
CA MET A 8 -12.22 43.60 1.40
C MET A 8 -12.48 42.35 2.23
N GLU A 9 -13.36 41.48 1.75
CA GLU A 9 -13.53 40.13 2.26
C GLU A 9 -12.26 39.33 1.94
N ASP A 10 -11.62 38.94 3.03
CA ASP A 10 -10.39 38.19 3.12
C ASP A 10 -10.67 36.73 2.77
N LEU A 11 -10.05 36.23 1.69
CA LEU A 11 -10.08 34.83 1.23
C LEU A 11 -9.26 33.87 2.12
N SER A 12 -9.05 34.24 3.39
CA SER A 12 -8.32 33.44 4.38
C SER A 12 -9.22 32.36 4.98
N GLY A 13 -9.56 31.35 4.18
CA GLY A 13 -10.39 30.21 4.59
C GLY A 13 -9.86 28.84 4.17
N LEU A 14 -8.66 28.74 3.59
CA LEU A 14 -8.00 27.46 3.42
C LEU A 14 -7.33 27.09 4.75
N PRO A 15 -7.67 25.95 5.39
CA PRO A 15 -6.85 25.46 6.48
C PRO A 15 -5.50 25.04 5.89
N THR A 16 -4.51 25.93 5.96
CA THR A 16 -3.10 25.57 5.92
C THR A 16 -2.75 24.86 7.24
N GLY A 17 -3.39 23.72 7.47
CA GLY A 17 -2.87 22.74 8.40
C GLY A 17 -1.75 22.03 7.64
N ALA A 18 -0.52 22.16 8.11
CA ALA A 18 0.53 21.21 7.77
C ALA A 18 0.01 19.83 8.17
N SER A 19 -0.63 19.15 7.23
CA SER A 19 -1.13 17.81 7.44
C SER A 19 0.10 16.94 7.70
N PRO A 20 0.07 16.04 8.70
CA PRO A 20 1.04 14.94 8.70
C PRO A 20 1.00 14.32 7.31
N THR A 21 2.16 14.01 6.73
CA THR A 21 2.32 13.42 5.40
C THR A 21 1.23 12.37 5.19
N ARG A 22 0.16 12.76 4.49
CA ARG A 22 -0.95 11.88 4.13
C ARG A 22 -0.48 11.17 2.88
N ASP A 23 -0.14 9.90 3.06
CA ASP A 23 0.00 8.98 1.97
C ASP A 23 -1.39 8.56 1.46
N PHE A 24 -1.41 8.12 0.22
CA PHE A 24 -2.60 7.73 -0.51
C PHE A 24 -2.35 6.42 -1.24
N VAL A 25 -3.41 5.65 -1.41
CA VAL A 25 -3.46 4.52 -2.33
C VAL A 25 -4.46 4.85 -3.42
N ALA A 26 -4.03 4.77 -4.67
CA ALA A 26 -4.90 4.89 -5.83
C ALA A 26 -5.20 3.51 -6.39
N VAL A 27 -6.43 3.32 -6.84
CA VAL A 27 -6.88 2.18 -7.64
C VAL A 27 -7.22 2.73 -9.01
N ASP A 28 -6.52 2.27 -10.04
CA ASP A 28 -6.79 2.69 -11.41
C ASP A 28 -8.00 1.96 -12.02
N ASP A 29 -8.31 2.26 -13.28
CA ASP A 29 -9.42 1.65 -14.02
C ASP A 29 -9.19 0.16 -14.35
N SER A 30 -7.94 -0.29 -14.35
CA SER A 30 -7.55 -1.69 -14.51
C SER A 30 -7.64 -2.49 -13.21
N GLY A 31 -7.79 -1.81 -12.07
CA GLY A 31 -7.81 -2.41 -10.74
C GLY A 31 -6.43 -2.52 -10.10
N GLU A 32 -5.39 -1.89 -10.68
CA GLU A 32 -4.06 -1.86 -10.09
C GLU A 32 -3.99 -0.83 -8.95
N PHE A 33 -3.38 -1.27 -7.84
CA PHE A 33 -3.15 -0.45 -6.66
C PHE A 33 -1.76 0.19 -6.71
N SER A 34 -1.72 1.51 -6.52
CA SER A 34 -0.50 2.31 -6.46
C SER A 34 -0.41 3.10 -5.15
N TYR A 35 0.76 3.06 -4.50
CA TYR A 35 1.03 3.83 -3.29
C TYR A 35 1.76 5.15 -3.59
N HIS A 36 1.30 6.22 -2.95
CA HIS A 36 1.81 7.58 -3.08
C HIS A 36 2.06 8.19 -1.70
N GLN A 37 3.30 8.57 -1.41
CA GLN A 37 3.70 9.12 -0.11
C GLN A 37 3.15 10.52 0.20
N SER A 38 2.55 11.19 -0.78
CA SER A 38 1.97 12.52 -0.64
C SER A 38 0.93 12.79 -1.73
N GLU A 39 0.07 13.77 -1.50
CA GLU A 39 -0.87 14.28 -2.51
C GLU A 39 -0.14 14.78 -3.76
N GLN A 40 1.02 15.42 -3.61
CA GLN A 40 1.83 15.87 -4.75
C GLN A 40 2.32 14.68 -5.59
N ALA A 41 2.80 13.61 -4.95
CA ALA A 41 3.22 12.40 -5.64
C ALA A 41 2.05 11.69 -6.33
N LEU A 42 0.85 11.78 -5.75
CA LEU A 42 -0.40 11.30 -6.34
C LEU A 42 -0.77 12.11 -7.58
N MET A 43 -0.83 13.44 -7.48
CA MET A 43 -1.21 14.31 -8.61
C MET A 43 -0.20 14.26 -9.78
N THR A 44 1.06 13.93 -9.51
CA THR A 44 2.08 13.75 -10.56
C THR A 44 1.91 12.43 -11.32
N ALA A 45 1.18 11.46 -10.76
CA ALA A 45 1.01 10.14 -11.35
C ALA A 45 -0.17 10.05 -12.34
N PHE A 46 -1.06 11.04 -12.36
CA PHE A 46 -2.29 11.02 -13.16
C PHE A 46 -2.39 12.23 -14.08
N GLU A 47 -2.91 12.01 -15.28
CA GLU A 47 -3.16 13.03 -16.29
C GLU A 47 -4.65 13.36 -16.40
N TYR A 48 -5.55 12.38 -16.23
CA TYR A 48 -7.00 12.54 -16.39
C TYR A 48 -7.79 12.13 -15.16
N VAL A 49 -8.99 12.74 -15.01
CA VAL A 49 -9.87 12.49 -13.84
C VAL A 49 -10.40 11.07 -13.75
N GLU A 50 -10.46 10.35 -14.87
CA GLU A 50 -11.04 8.99 -14.95
C GLU A 50 -10.00 7.88 -14.73
N GLU A 51 -8.70 8.21 -14.73
CA GLU A 51 -7.63 7.22 -14.57
C GLU A 51 -7.62 6.58 -13.18
N ALA A 52 -8.13 7.27 -12.15
CA ALA A 52 -8.26 6.73 -10.81
C ALA A 52 -9.73 6.41 -10.50
N ALA A 53 -10.06 5.11 -10.46
CA ALA A 53 -11.38 4.62 -10.04
C ALA A 53 -11.69 5.01 -8.58
N CYS A 54 -10.68 4.95 -7.71
CA CYS A 54 -10.76 5.33 -6.30
C CYS A 54 -9.40 5.78 -5.76
N ILE A 55 -9.39 6.79 -4.89
CA ILE A 55 -8.21 7.17 -4.11
C ILE A 55 -8.58 7.04 -2.63
N ILE A 56 -7.71 6.45 -1.82
CA ILE A 56 -7.96 6.13 -0.41
C ILE A 56 -6.86 6.74 0.43
N ASP A 57 -7.20 7.34 1.57
CA ASP A 57 -6.22 7.77 2.59
C ASP A 57 -6.13 6.77 3.75
N ARG A 58 -5.19 6.96 4.68
CA ARG A 58 -5.05 6.09 5.87
C ARG A 58 -6.25 6.04 6.80
N SER A 59 -7.17 7.01 6.73
CA SER A 59 -8.41 6.95 7.50
C SER A 59 -9.47 6.05 6.86
N GLY A 60 -9.18 5.53 5.66
CA GLY A 60 -10.14 4.80 4.84
C GLY A 60 -11.14 5.73 4.14
N SER A 61 -10.85 7.03 4.04
CA SER A 61 -11.67 7.97 3.29
C SER A 61 -11.41 7.83 1.80
N ALA A 62 -12.48 7.77 1.02
CA ALA A 62 -12.43 7.67 -0.43
C ALA A 62 -12.49 9.06 -1.09
N TYR A 63 -11.72 9.24 -2.14
CA TYR A 63 -11.58 10.45 -2.94
C TYR A 63 -11.67 10.09 -4.42
N ARG A 64 -11.84 11.12 -5.25
CA ARG A 64 -11.67 11.04 -6.71
C ARG A 64 -10.91 12.25 -7.20
N LEU A 65 -10.27 12.11 -8.35
CA LEU A 65 -9.72 13.23 -9.08
C LEU A 65 -10.85 14.12 -9.61
N ALA A 66 -10.58 15.42 -9.68
CA ALA A 66 -11.48 16.42 -10.22
C ALA A 66 -10.67 17.49 -10.98
N LEU A 67 -11.37 18.28 -11.79
CA LEU A 67 -10.82 19.51 -12.34
C LEU A 67 -11.29 20.69 -11.49
N ASP A 68 -10.36 21.58 -11.14
CA ASP A 68 -10.69 22.87 -10.56
C ASP A 68 -11.32 23.82 -11.62
N PRO A 69 -11.80 25.02 -11.24
CA PRO A 69 -12.33 25.99 -12.19
C PRO A 69 -11.34 26.45 -13.28
N HIS A 70 -10.04 26.25 -13.08
CA HIS A 70 -8.96 26.56 -14.01
C HIS A 70 -8.54 25.37 -14.87
N ARG A 71 -9.24 24.22 -14.77
CA ARG A 71 -8.94 22.95 -15.45
C ARG A 71 -7.62 22.30 -15.02
N HIS A 72 -7.17 22.57 -13.80
CA HIS A 72 -6.08 21.80 -13.20
C HIS A 72 -6.64 20.57 -12.50
N LEU A 73 -5.91 19.46 -12.63
CA LEU A 73 -6.19 18.24 -11.90
C LEU A 73 -5.93 18.46 -10.41
N VAL A 74 -6.93 18.12 -9.59
CA VAL A 74 -6.88 18.23 -8.13
C VAL A 74 -7.48 17.00 -7.48
N LEU A 75 -7.10 16.73 -6.23
CA LEU A 75 -7.81 15.78 -5.39
C LEU A 75 -9.15 16.40 -4.98
N GLY A 76 -10.26 15.78 -5.38
CA GLY A 76 -11.59 16.22 -5.01
C GLY A 76 -11.87 16.07 -3.51
N PRO A 77 -13.03 16.54 -3.03
CA PRO A 77 -13.42 16.36 -1.63
C PRO A 77 -13.59 14.87 -1.29
N SER A 78 -13.43 14.52 -0.01
CA SER A 78 -13.74 13.19 0.50
C SER A 78 -15.21 12.85 0.20
N ARG A 79 -15.44 11.62 -0.25
CA ARG A 79 -16.75 11.02 -0.51
C ARG A 79 -17.26 10.18 0.66
N GLY A 80 -16.58 10.29 1.81
CA GLY A 80 -16.81 9.44 2.98
C GLY A 80 -15.99 8.16 2.91
N PRO A 81 -16.30 7.18 3.78
CA PRO A 81 -15.53 5.95 3.86
C PRO A 81 -15.60 5.11 2.59
N VAL A 82 -14.49 4.46 2.24
CA VAL A 82 -14.45 3.44 1.20
C VAL A 82 -15.35 2.26 1.58
N GLU A 83 -16.04 1.71 0.57
CA GLU A 83 -16.88 0.54 0.76
C GLU A 83 -16.00 -0.70 0.98
N PHE A 84 -16.22 -1.38 2.10
CA PHE A 84 -15.36 -2.45 2.59
C PHE A 84 -15.37 -3.67 1.67
N HIS A 85 -16.55 -4.12 1.23
CA HIS A 85 -16.65 -5.34 0.42
C HIS A 85 -15.99 -5.14 -0.93
N TRP A 86 -16.23 -4.01 -1.58
CA TRP A 86 -15.59 -3.60 -2.81
C TRP A 86 -14.07 -3.54 -2.65
N LEU A 87 -13.55 -2.85 -1.64
CA LEU A 87 -12.11 -2.72 -1.43
C LEU A 87 -11.45 -4.08 -1.23
N ARG A 88 -12.06 -4.93 -0.39
CA ARG A 88 -11.57 -6.28 -0.15
C ARG A 88 -11.56 -7.12 -1.43
N HIS A 89 -12.64 -7.08 -2.21
CA HIS A 89 -12.72 -7.82 -3.47
C HIS A 89 -11.71 -7.32 -4.50
N ALA A 90 -11.60 -6.00 -4.69
CA ALA A 90 -10.63 -5.39 -5.60
C ALA A 90 -9.19 -5.75 -5.20
N TRP A 91 -8.87 -5.70 -3.90
CA TRP A 91 -7.55 -6.08 -3.41
C TRP A 91 -7.22 -7.55 -3.68
N MET A 92 -8.15 -8.46 -3.40
CA MET A 92 -7.96 -9.89 -3.68
C MET A 92 -7.79 -10.16 -5.19
N ASP A 93 -8.58 -9.49 -6.03
CA ASP A 93 -8.53 -9.66 -7.48
C ASP A 93 -7.21 -9.14 -8.07
N ALA A 94 -6.74 -7.98 -7.61
CA ALA A 94 -5.44 -7.42 -8.00
C ALA A 94 -4.30 -8.37 -7.62
N GLN A 95 -4.34 -8.89 -6.39
CA GLN A 95 -3.37 -9.86 -5.90
C GLN A 95 -3.35 -11.14 -6.76
N ASP A 96 -4.51 -11.70 -7.11
CA ASP A 96 -4.59 -12.94 -7.87
C ASP A 96 -4.24 -12.75 -9.36
N THR A 97 -4.58 -11.61 -9.94
CA THR A 97 -4.27 -11.27 -11.33
C THR A 97 -2.79 -10.92 -11.52
N HIS A 98 -2.18 -10.21 -10.56
CA HIS A 98 -0.79 -9.75 -10.63
C HIS A 98 0.06 -10.23 -9.44
N PRO A 99 0.27 -11.55 -9.28
CA PRO A 99 0.95 -12.10 -8.11
C PRO A 99 2.44 -11.70 -7.99
N GLU A 100 3.06 -11.26 -9.09
CA GLU A 100 4.43 -10.73 -9.10
C GLU A 100 4.49 -9.28 -8.58
N GLY A 101 3.41 -8.51 -8.75
CA GLY A 101 3.27 -7.15 -8.23
C GLY A 101 2.85 -7.13 -6.76
N TYR A 102 2.10 -8.16 -6.32
CA TYR A 102 1.61 -8.32 -4.95
C TYR A 102 2.08 -9.64 -4.33
N ARG A 103 3.31 -9.61 -3.83
CA ARG A 103 4.06 -10.76 -3.35
C ARG A 103 3.83 -11.04 -1.88
N LEU A 104 3.49 -10.03 -1.09
CA LEU A 104 3.09 -10.20 0.31
C LEU A 104 1.62 -10.63 0.38
N ARG A 105 1.36 -11.80 0.96
CA ARG A 105 0.02 -12.36 1.14
C ARG A 105 -0.33 -12.42 2.61
N ARG A 106 -0.94 -11.34 3.09
CA ARG A 106 -1.50 -11.23 4.45
C ARG A 106 -2.83 -11.96 4.58
N PHE A 107 -3.20 -12.32 5.80
CA PHE A 107 -4.49 -12.92 6.13
C PHE A 107 -5.64 -11.97 5.82
N TYR A 108 -6.82 -12.56 5.58
CA TYR A 108 -8.03 -11.82 5.25
C TYR A 108 -8.43 -10.90 6.39
N PRO A 109 -8.36 -9.57 6.20
CA PRO A 109 -8.78 -8.63 7.22
C PRO A 109 -10.31 -8.71 7.37
N VAL A 110 -10.79 -8.65 8.61
CA VAL A 110 -12.23 -8.81 8.90
C VAL A 110 -12.95 -7.47 9.00
N THR A 111 -12.19 -6.38 9.15
CA THR A 111 -12.72 -5.01 9.19
C THR A 111 -12.13 -4.13 8.11
N ARG A 112 -12.83 -3.02 7.80
CA ARG A 112 -12.34 -2.00 6.86
C ARG A 112 -11.00 -1.42 7.29
N ASP A 113 -10.85 -1.10 8.57
CA ASP A 113 -9.66 -0.41 9.06
C ASP A 113 -8.44 -1.34 8.99
N GLU A 114 -8.61 -2.64 9.23
CA GLU A 114 -7.55 -3.63 9.01
C GLU A 114 -7.21 -3.76 7.51
N VAL A 115 -8.20 -3.81 6.60
CA VAL A 115 -7.91 -3.84 5.14
C VAL A 115 -7.11 -2.62 4.72
N VAL A 116 -7.51 -1.43 5.17
CA VAL A 116 -6.82 -0.19 4.82
C VAL A 116 -5.41 -0.19 5.41
N SER A 117 -5.23 -0.56 6.67
CA SER A 117 -3.90 -0.65 7.28
C SER A 117 -3.01 -1.62 6.52
N ASP A 118 -3.48 -2.84 6.27
CA ASP A 118 -2.72 -3.88 5.56
C ASP A 118 -2.37 -3.48 4.14
N LEU A 119 -3.28 -2.81 3.44
CA LEU A 119 -3.06 -2.30 2.09
C LEU A 119 -1.91 -1.29 2.06
N PHE A 120 -1.95 -0.30 2.95
CA PHE A 120 -0.92 0.74 3.02
C PHE A 120 0.43 0.18 3.40
N GLU A 121 0.48 -0.71 4.40
CA GLU A 121 1.71 -1.36 4.81
C GLU A 121 2.30 -2.23 3.71
N THR A 122 1.47 -3.09 3.10
CA THR A 122 1.90 -3.99 2.02
C THR A 122 2.51 -3.21 0.86
N LEU A 123 1.80 -2.20 0.34
CA LEU A 123 2.29 -1.43 -0.79
C LEU A 123 3.54 -0.61 -0.45
N ALA A 124 3.64 -0.09 0.78
CA ALA A 124 4.83 0.61 1.24
C ALA A 124 6.05 -0.33 1.31
N LEU A 125 5.86 -1.57 1.78
CA LEU A 125 6.92 -2.58 1.82
C LEU A 125 7.38 -2.98 0.42
N GLU A 126 6.44 -3.23 -0.49
CA GLU A 126 6.73 -3.66 -1.86
C GLU A 126 7.42 -2.58 -2.71
N ARG A 127 7.10 -1.29 -2.45
CA ARG A 127 7.82 -0.15 -3.05
C ARG A 127 9.13 0.20 -2.36
N GLY A 128 9.50 -0.48 -1.27
CA GLY A 128 10.72 -0.23 -0.52
C GLY A 128 10.70 1.06 0.31
N THR A 129 9.51 1.60 0.60
CA THR A 129 9.30 2.79 1.43
C THR A 129 8.91 2.41 2.87
N ALA A 130 9.42 1.28 3.36
CA ALA A 130 9.15 0.77 4.69
C ALA A 130 9.47 1.80 5.80
N PRO A 131 8.74 1.80 6.93
CA PRO A 131 8.90 2.78 7.99
C PRO A 131 10.29 2.72 8.64
N ALA A 132 10.79 3.86 9.09
CA ALA A 132 12.11 3.99 9.73
C ALA A 132 12.23 3.25 11.08
N GLY A 133 11.11 2.82 11.67
CA GLY A 133 11.06 2.25 13.03
C GLY A 133 11.23 0.74 13.14
N GLY A 134 11.24 0.00 12.02
CA GLY A 134 11.35 -1.46 12.00
C GLY A 134 12.32 -1.92 10.91
N ALA A 135 12.97 -3.06 11.14
CA ALA A 135 13.85 -3.69 10.17
C ALA A 135 13.24 -5.03 9.74
N TRP A 136 13.49 -5.42 8.49
CA TRP A 136 13.22 -6.78 8.08
C TRP A 136 14.09 -7.75 8.88
N SER A 137 13.51 -8.89 9.25
CA SER A 137 14.24 -10.03 9.81
C SER A 137 14.07 -11.24 8.91
N LEU A 138 15.14 -11.99 8.72
CA LEU A 138 15.18 -13.22 7.94
C LEU A 138 15.87 -14.29 8.78
N ASP A 139 15.11 -15.32 9.17
CA ASP A 139 15.61 -16.52 9.83
C ASP A 139 15.71 -17.66 8.82
N ILE A 140 16.91 -18.24 8.71
CA ILE A 140 17.17 -19.46 7.94
C ILE A 140 17.79 -20.47 8.89
N ASP A 141 17.05 -21.54 9.20
CA ASP A 141 17.48 -22.63 10.09
C ASP A 141 18.01 -22.13 11.44
N GLY A 142 17.32 -21.15 12.06
CA GLY A 142 17.67 -20.56 13.35
C GLY A 142 18.77 -19.49 13.28
N ARG A 143 19.21 -19.09 12.08
CA ARG A 143 20.15 -17.99 11.87
C ARG A 143 19.41 -16.75 11.41
N ALA A 144 19.17 -15.85 12.36
CA ALA A 144 18.56 -14.55 12.08
C ALA A 144 19.56 -13.59 11.39
N SER A 145 19.05 -12.83 10.43
CA SER A 145 19.77 -11.76 9.73
C SER A 145 18.83 -10.60 9.42
N HIS A 146 19.38 -9.41 9.17
CA HIS A 146 18.60 -8.19 8.96
C HIS A 146 18.80 -7.64 7.53
N PRO A 147 18.01 -8.11 6.55
CA PRO A 147 18.08 -7.61 5.19
C PRO A 147 17.55 -6.17 5.09
N SER A 148 18.00 -5.42 4.07
CA SER A 148 17.56 -4.05 3.86
C SER A 148 16.17 -3.91 3.20
N GLY A 149 15.63 -5.00 2.65
CA GLY A 149 14.33 -5.02 1.98
C GLY A 149 14.09 -6.32 1.21
N MET A 150 12.95 -6.41 0.54
CA MET A 150 12.52 -7.61 -0.20
C MET A 150 13.52 -8.07 -1.26
N ALA A 151 14.12 -7.15 -2.01
CA ALA A 151 15.14 -7.49 -3.01
C ALA A 151 16.39 -8.15 -2.39
N ASP A 152 16.77 -7.78 -1.17
CA ASP A 152 17.89 -8.42 -0.47
C ASP A 152 17.50 -9.79 0.07
N ILE A 153 16.27 -9.94 0.58
CA ILE A 153 15.70 -11.23 0.97
C ILE A 153 15.70 -12.18 -0.23
N ASP A 154 15.20 -11.74 -1.39
CA ASP A 154 15.15 -12.55 -2.61
C ASP A 154 16.53 -13.07 -3.03
N ARG A 155 17.56 -12.20 -2.99
CA ARG A 155 18.94 -12.60 -3.32
C ARG A 155 19.46 -13.66 -2.36
N ARG A 156 19.20 -13.52 -1.06
CA ARG A 156 19.62 -14.50 -0.04
C ARG A 156 18.89 -15.83 -0.20
N LEU A 157 17.61 -15.78 -0.57
CA LEU A 157 16.79 -16.97 -0.80
C LEU A 157 17.02 -17.63 -2.16
N ALA A 158 17.58 -16.91 -3.15
CA ALA A 158 17.77 -17.42 -4.50
C ALA A 158 18.49 -18.77 -4.54
N HIS A 159 19.49 -18.96 -3.67
CA HIS A 159 20.32 -20.16 -3.57
C HIS A 159 19.79 -21.23 -2.62
N GLN A 160 18.62 -21.03 -1.99
CA GLN A 160 18.04 -21.99 -1.05
C GLN A 160 17.07 -22.94 -1.76
N ASP A 161 17.41 -24.22 -1.84
CA ASP A 161 16.56 -25.22 -2.51
C ASP A 161 15.24 -25.48 -1.76
N LEU A 162 15.27 -25.39 -0.42
CA LEU A 162 14.12 -25.62 0.44
C LEU A 162 13.83 -24.37 1.28
N LEU A 163 12.61 -23.87 1.19
CA LEU A 163 12.15 -22.68 1.93
C LEU A 163 11.28 -23.03 3.15
N ALA A 164 11.11 -24.31 3.47
CA ALA A 164 10.16 -24.78 4.48
C ALA A 164 10.46 -24.26 5.90
N HIS A 165 11.73 -24.06 6.23
CA HIS A 165 12.19 -23.57 7.54
C HIS A 165 12.56 -22.09 7.53
N VAL A 166 12.35 -21.40 6.41
CA VAL A 166 12.66 -19.97 6.29
C VAL A 166 11.50 -19.15 6.83
N HIS A 167 11.81 -18.18 7.66
CA HIS A 167 10.86 -17.23 8.19
C HIS A 167 11.32 -15.80 7.89
N VAL A 168 10.38 -14.97 7.45
CA VAL A 168 10.63 -13.55 7.19
C VAL A 168 9.70 -12.74 8.06
N THR A 169 10.22 -11.76 8.79
CA THR A 169 9.40 -10.80 9.54
C THR A 169 9.55 -9.43 8.91
N ASP A 170 8.43 -8.78 8.61
CA ASP A 170 8.44 -7.42 8.08
C ASP A 170 8.63 -6.36 9.19
N PRO A 171 8.95 -5.10 8.83
CA PRO A 171 9.06 -3.99 9.77
C PRO A 171 7.82 -3.70 10.64
N PHE A 172 6.65 -4.22 10.26
CA PHE A 172 5.40 -4.08 11.02
C PHE A 172 5.15 -5.28 11.95
N GLY A 173 6.01 -6.31 11.91
CA GLY A 173 5.98 -7.46 12.80
C GLY A 173 5.24 -8.68 12.23
N HIS A 174 4.78 -8.64 10.97
CA HIS A 174 4.12 -9.78 10.35
C HIS A 174 5.14 -10.86 9.97
N LEU A 175 4.79 -12.11 10.25
CA LEU A 175 5.63 -13.27 9.98
C LEU A 175 5.17 -13.99 8.72
N TYR A 176 6.09 -14.28 7.80
CA TYR A 176 5.81 -14.91 6.52
C TYR A 176 6.62 -16.17 6.31
N ARG A 177 6.01 -17.13 5.62
CA ARG A 177 6.66 -18.28 4.99
C ARG A 177 6.88 -18.00 3.50
N PRO A 178 8.13 -17.96 3.03
CA PRO A 178 8.43 -17.85 1.61
C PRO A 178 8.00 -19.11 0.84
N ALA A 179 7.37 -18.91 -0.31
CA ALA A 179 6.93 -19.96 -1.22
C ALA A 179 7.33 -19.63 -2.66
N ARG A 180 8.18 -20.47 -3.28
CA ARG A 180 8.52 -20.32 -4.70
C ARG A 180 7.32 -20.63 -5.56
N ARG A 181 6.96 -19.70 -6.44
CA ARG A 181 5.98 -19.86 -7.50
C ARG A 181 6.67 -19.90 -8.85
N ARG A 182 6.23 -20.83 -9.70
CA ARG A 182 6.69 -20.88 -11.10
C ARG A 182 5.88 -19.86 -11.89
N ARG A 183 6.57 -19.09 -12.74
CA ARG A 183 5.91 -18.15 -13.66
C ARG A 183 5.02 -18.86 -14.69
N HIS A 184 5.52 -19.98 -15.19
CA HIS A 184 4.76 -20.90 -16.03
C HIS A 184 5.05 -22.35 -15.64
N TRP A 185 4.07 -23.24 -15.84
CA TRP A 185 4.19 -24.66 -15.48
C TRP A 185 5.42 -25.34 -16.13
N TYR A 186 5.78 -24.91 -17.35
CA TYR A 186 6.90 -25.42 -18.13
C TYR A 186 8.26 -24.78 -17.80
N MET A 187 8.30 -23.71 -16.99
CA MET A 187 9.56 -23.08 -16.61
C MET A 187 10.18 -23.75 -15.37
N PRO A 188 11.52 -23.85 -15.30
CA PRO A 188 12.24 -24.23 -14.09
C PRO A 188 11.83 -23.36 -12.89
N ALA A 189 11.72 -23.96 -11.71
CA ALA A 189 11.37 -23.24 -10.48
C ALA A 189 12.37 -22.12 -10.10
N ALA A 190 13.60 -22.19 -10.62
CA ALA A 190 14.62 -21.16 -10.46
C ALA A 190 14.31 -19.85 -11.21
N ILE A 191 13.44 -19.89 -12.23
CA ILE A 191 13.00 -18.71 -13.02
C ILE A 191 11.64 -18.18 -12.50
N GLY A 192 11.26 -18.61 -11.29
CA GLY A 192 10.06 -18.18 -10.61
C GLY A 192 10.24 -16.92 -9.75
N PHE A 193 9.21 -16.58 -9.00
CA PHE A 193 9.23 -15.53 -7.98
C PHE A 193 8.87 -16.12 -6.62
N ILE A 194 9.18 -15.41 -5.53
CA ILE A 194 8.86 -15.84 -4.17
C ILE A 194 7.64 -15.06 -3.71
N LEU A 195 6.57 -15.78 -3.34
CA LEU A 195 5.48 -15.22 -2.54
C LEU A 195 5.82 -15.34 -1.06
N TYR A 196 5.41 -14.37 -0.26
CA TYR A 196 5.56 -14.37 1.18
C TYR A 196 4.17 -14.52 1.79
N VAL A 197 3.84 -15.74 2.22
CA VAL A 197 2.52 -16.06 2.76
C VAL A 197 2.55 -15.91 4.27
N GLU A 198 1.70 -15.07 4.82
CA GLU A 198 1.66 -14.82 6.26
C GLU A 198 1.39 -16.12 7.03
N ILE A 199 2.03 -16.26 8.18
CA ILE A 199 1.82 -17.33 9.15
C ILE A 199 0.96 -16.72 10.26
N PRO A 200 -0.21 -17.31 10.58
CA PRO A 200 -1.08 -16.73 11.57
C PRO A 200 -0.39 -16.89 12.90
N VAL A 201 -0.15 -15.79 13.60
CA VAL A 201 0.24 -15.85 15.00
C VAL A 201 -1.01 -16.35 15.74
N PRO A 202 -0.99 -17.55 16.36
CA PRO A 202 -2.13 -17.98 17.14
C PRO A 202 -2.40 -16.90 18.19
N ALA A 203 -3.60 -16.33 18.18
CA ALA A 203 -3.99 -15.30 19.13
C ALA A 203 -3.65 -15.81 20.53
N ALA A 204 -2.81 -15.05 21.26
CA ALA A 204 -2.56 -15.32 22.65
C ALA A 204 -3.94 -15.33 23.33
N THR A 205 -4.33 -16.50 23.82
CA THR A 205 -5.59 -16.65 24.55
C THR A 205 -5.39 -15.86 25.84
N HIS A 206 -6.00 -14.68 25.93
CA HIS A 206 -6.05 -13.89 27.16
C HIS A 206 -7.23 -14.31 28.01
#